data_AF-A0A9P0MUZ9-F1
#
_entry.id   AF-A0A9P0MUZ9-F1
#
_cell.length_a   1.000
_cell.length_b   1.000
_cell.length_c   1.000
_cell.angle_alpha   90.00
_cell.angle_beta   90.00
_cell.angle_gamma   90.00
#
_symmetry.space_group_name_H-M   'P 1'
#
loop_
_entity.id
_entity.type
_entity.pdbx_description
1 polymer ?
#
loop_
_entity_poly.entity_id
_entity_poly.type
_entity_poly.pdbx_seq_one_letter_code
_entity_poly.pdbx_strand_id
1 'polypeptide(L)'
;MPWLYKDTRFPPVKNPFKIREVAAKEESDDSEGVPLDPKLYRLVLSPMETMLMAAALSESIQYINIFLAKLPRMEVNFVFEDLKMRSKQSVKPTVKMIDEDRAMEERLSSHLMIMKTVMIMTKDELMLDEEPAALYFYNDLTYWALQSEDDMLSSHKFVSKKIISARTRLHTAKEMAKQRIAAMEAGMAVVEAGFEEVCSIVTIFKEFAEKFQKAQIEQNDLKIQMAERNHKRELYDQLKAIEDEHRANQLIKKFISISTEKLEQTISNWSRKYDQDMEEIDLKIARANQDIPDLVYALGKLLTTYYKREMEMLGYIKSRNHRMKLENISRFLEFFAVRIQAWWKGSMVRWEIGPTAQKKKKKP
;
A
#
# COMPACT_ATOMS: atom_id res chain seq x y z
N MET A 1 3.75 10.31 8.11
CA MET A 1 3.37 10.82 9.44
C MET A 1 4.16 10.06 10.50
N PRO A 2 5.14 10.68 11.19
CA PRO A 2 5.95 10.01 12.20
C PRO A 2 5.45 10.39 13.60
N TRP A 3 4.52 9.60 14.13
CA TRP A 3 4.10 9.69 15.53
C TRP A 3 3.93 8.26 16.06
N LEU A 4 5.03 7.64 16.48
CA LEU A 4 5.02 6.46 17.33
C LEU A 4 6.45 6.26 17.83
N TYR A 5 6.70 6.65 19.09
CA TYR A 5 7.64 6.04 20.05
C TYR A 5 7.91 7.05 21.17
N LYS A 6 7.01 7.10 22.13
CA LYS A 6 7.30 7.52 23.51
C LYS A 6 6.61 6.53 24.44
N ASP A 7 7.20 5.33 24.54
CA ASP A 7 6.78 4.33 25.53
C ASP A 7 7.63 4.52 26.79
N THR A 8 7.10 5.24 27.77
CA THR A 8 7.74 5.54 29.06
C THR A 8 7.45 4.47 30.11
N ARG A 9 7.73 3.20 29.78
CA ARG A 9 7.44 2.04 30.65
C ARG A 9 8.65 1.35 31.27
N PHE A 10 9.84 1.96 31.22
CA PHE A 10 11.01 1.45 31.94
C PHE A 10 11.53 2.47 32.95
N PRO A 11 11.58 2.16 34.26
CA PRO A 11 12.26 3.01 35.23
C PRO A 11 13.78 2.98 34.98
N PRO A 12 14.51 4.06 35.31
CA PRO A 12 15.94 4.14 35.09
C PRO A 12 16.68 3.05 35.89
N VAL A 13 17.42 2.20 35.18
CA VAL A 13 18.28 1.15 35.74
C VAL A 13 19.35 1.82 36.60
N LYS A 14 19.26 1.64 37.92
CA LYS A 14 20.30 2.08 38.86
C LYS A 14 21.55 1.23 38.64
N ASN A 15 22.64 1.92 38.30
CA ASN A 15 23.95 1.34 38.07
C ASN A 15 24.46 0.60 39.33
N PRO A 16 24.68 -0.73 39.30
CA PRO A 16 25.07 -1.52 40.46
C PRO A 16 26.56 -1.39 40.83
N PHE A 17 27.34 -0.57 40.12
CA PHE A 17 28.78 -0.39 40.33
C PHE A 17 29.15 0.89 41.11
N LYS A 18 28.41 1.20 42.18
CA LYS A 18 28.91 2.16 43.18
C LYS A 18 29.77 1.41 44.19
N ILE A 19 31.06 1.30 43.85
CA ILE A 19 32.10 0.69 44.67
C ILE A 19 32.12 1.40 46.02
N ARG A 20 31.81 0.64 47.07
CA ARG A 20 31.89 1.05 48.46
C ARG A 20 33.39 1.04 48.81
N GLU A 21 33.98 2.23 48.96
CA GLU A 21 35.31 2.37 49.55
C GLU A 21 35.27 1.81 50.97
N VAL A 22 35.86 0.62 51.14
CA VAL A 22 36.10 0.01 52.44
C VAL A 22 37.48 0.50 52.88
N ALA A 23 37.48 1.40 53.86
CA ALA A 23 38.66 1.83 54.58
C ALA A 23 39.38 0.60 55.17
N ALA A 24 40.54 0.29 54.61
CA ALA A 24 41.46 -0.68 55.20
C ALA A 24 42.09 -0.04 56.44
N LYS A 25 41.71 -0.54 57.62
CA LYS A 25 42.48 -0.37 58.84
C LYS A 25 43.74 -1.23 58.68
N GLU A 26 44.86 -0.57 58.51
CA GLU A 26 46.18 -1.16 58.75
C GLU A 26 46.39 -1.19 60.26
N GLU A 27 46.25 -2.38 60.86
CA GLU A 27 46.78 -2.66 62.20
C GLU A 27 48.27 -2.97 62.01
N SER A 28 49.10 -1.96 62.26
CA SER A 28 50.54 -2.08 62.44
C SER A 28 50.80 -2.59 63.85
N ASP A 29 51.15 -3.87 63.95
CA ASP A 29 51.60 -4.54 65.17
C ASP A 29 53.07 -4.16 65.38
N ASP A 30 53.29 -3.01 66.04
CA ASP A 30 54.59 -2.55 66.50
C ASP A 30 54.96 -3.34 67.77
N SER A 31 55.54 -4.53 67.60
CA SER A 31 56.19 -5.22 68.70
C SER A 31 57.58 -4.62 68.93
N GLU A 32 57.67 -3.78 69.97
CA GLU A 32 58.88 -3.22 70.56
C GLU A 32 59.93 -4.31 70.85
N GLY A 33 60.90 -4.45 69.94
CA GLY A 33 62.15 -5.14 70.22
C GLY A 33 63.05 -4.27 71.09
N VAL A 34 62.94 -4.42 72.41
CA VAL A 34 63.89 -3.84 73.38
C VAL A 34 65.31 -4.31 73.00
N PRO A 35 66.26 -3.42 72.67
CA PRO A 35 67.64 -3.83 72.48
C PRO A 35 68.19 -4.26 73.84
N LEU A 36 68.48 -5.54 74.00
CA LEU A 36 69.29 -6.04 75.11
C LEU A 36 70.68 -5.41 74.98
N ASP A 37 70.95 -4.45 75.87
CA ASP A 37 72.22 -3.75 75.99
C ASP A 37 73.33 -4.79 76.32
N PRO A 38 74.30 -5.08 75.43
CA PRO A 38 75.21 -6.23 75.58
C PRO A 38 76.31 -6.03 76.63
N LYS A 39 76.13 -5.12 77.60
CA LYS A 39 77.19 -4.66 78.51
C LYS A 39 77.00 -5.04 79.98
N LEU A 40 76.01 -5.84 80.36
CA LEU A 40 75.65 -5.99 81.78
C LEU A 40 76.15 -7.23 82.52
N TYR A 41 76.98 -8.10 81.93
CA TYR A 41 77.61 -9.19 82.68
C TYR A 41 79.08 -9.35 82.32
N ARG A 42 79.92 -8.43 82.82
CA ARG A 42 81.36 -8.67 82.88
C ARG A 42 81.60 -9.60 84.07
N LEU A 43 81.57 -10.91 83.81
CA LEU A 43 81.95 -11.92 84.79
C LEU A 43 83.45 -11.80 85.03
N VAL A 44 83.84 -11.04 86.06
CA VAL A 44 85.21 -11.02 86.56
C VAL A 44 85.37 -12.25 87.44
N LEU A 45 85.83 -13.35 86.85
CA LEU A 45 86.12 -14.59 87.58
C LEU A 45 87.41 -14.43 88.37
N SER A 46 87.43 -14.94 89.60
CA SER A 46 88.66 -15.05 90.39
C SER A 46 89.66 -15.99 89.69
N PRO A 47 90.99 -15.80 89.82
CA PRO A 47 92.00 -16.69 89.22
C PRO A 47 91.83 -18.18 89.59
N MET A 48 91.23 -18.48 90.74
CA MET A 48 90.91 -19.86 91.13
C MET A 48 89.68 -20.40 90.38
N GLU A 49 88.70 -19.53 90.13
CA GLU A 49 87.46 -19.84 89.41
C GLU A 49 87.72 -19.99 87.91
N THR A 50 88.61 -19.18 87.32
CA THR A 50 89.06 -19.35 85.93
C THR A 50 89.77 -20.69 85.74
N MET A 51 90.63 -21.09 86.69
CA MET A 51 91.34 -22.36 86.64
C MET A 51 90.39 -23.57 86.78
N LEU A 52 89.40 -23.48 87.68
CA LEU A 52 88.33 -24.47 87.84
C LEU A 52 87.46 -24.56 86.58
N MET A 53 87.08 -23.44 86.00
CA MET A 53 86.29 -23.39 84.75
C MET A 53 87.07 -23.94 83.56
N ALA A 54 88.36 -23.62 83.43
CA ALA A 54 89.23 -24.17 82.38
C ALA A 54 89.41 -25.69 82.52
N ALA A 55 89.51 -26.21 83.75
CA ALA A 55 89.56 -27.63 84.03
C ALA A 55 88.23 -28.34 83.69
N ALA A 56 87.10 -27.77 84.10
CA ALA A 56 85.76 -28.30 83.78
C ALA A 56 85.47 -28.27 82.27
N LEU A 57 85.87 -27.21 81.56
CA LEU A 57 85.81 -27.14 80.10
C LEU A 57 86.71 -28.20 79.46
N SER A 58 87.90 -28.45 80.02
CA SER A 58 88.80 -29.49 79.53
C SER A 58 88.21 -30.89 79.63
N GLU A 59 87.54 -31.22 80.75
CA GLU A 59 86.81 -32.49 80.87
C GLU A 59 85.63 -32.55 79.89
N SER A 60 84.86 -31.47 79.77
CA SER A 60 83.72 -31.40 78.85
C SER A 60 84.15 -31.61 77.39
N ILE A 61 85.28 -31.02 76.99
CA ILE A 61 85.89 -31.23 75.66
C ILE A 61 86.29 -32.70 75.47
N GLN A 62 86.82 -33.36 76.52
CA GLN A 62 87.15 -34.79 76.46
C GLN A 62 85.88 -35.66 76.30
N TYR A 63 84.80 -35.37 77.02
CA TYR A 63 83.53 -36.07 76.84
C TYR A 63 82.95 -35.88 75.43
N ILE A 64 83.00 -34.67 74.88
CA ILE A 64 82.55 -34.40 73.51
C ILE A 64 83.42 -35.13 72.49
N ASN A 65 84.74 -35.24 72.72
CA ASN A 65 85.64 -36.04 71.88
C ASN A 65 85.27 -37.53 71.86
N ILE A 66 84.90 -38.09 73.01
CA ILE A 66 84.45 -39.48 73.13
C ILE A 66 83.13 -39.69 72.36
N PHE A 67 82.22 -38.72 72.42
CA PHE A 67 80.96 -38.77 71.67
C PHE A 67 81.13 -38.59 70.17
N LEU A 68 81.97 -37.64 69.72
CA LEU A 68 82.30 -37.44 68.30
C LEU A 68 82.99 -38.66 67.69
N ALA A 69 83.73 -39.46 68.49
CA ALA A 69 84.35 -40.70 68.01
C ALA A 69 83.34 -41.78 67.59
N LYS A 70 82.08 -41.68 68.03
CA LYS A 70 80.98 -42.61 67.67
C LYS A 70 80.15 -42.13 66.47
N LEU A 71 80.36 -40.90 66.00
CA LEU A 71 79.63 -40.28 64.91
C LEU A 71 80.47 -40.26 63.62
N PRO A 72 79.85 -40.19 62.43
CA PRO A 72 80.57 -40.09 61.17
C PRO A 72 81.49 -38.86 61.15
N ARG A 73 82.75 -39.07 60.75
CA ARG A 73 83.78 -38.02 60.68
C ARG A 73 83.42 -37.00 59.60
N MET A 74 83.04 -35.80 60.00
CA MET A 74 82.94 -34.64 59.12
C MET A 74 84.25 -33.84 59.19
N GLU A 75 84.84 -33.57 58.03
CA GLU A 75 85.92 -32.59 57.91
C GLU A 75 85.30 -31.20 57.79
N VAL A 76 85.34 -30.45 58.90
CA VAL A 76 85.00 -29.03 58.87
C VAL A 76 86.28 -28.27 58.60
N ASN A 77 86.46 -27.83 57.35
CA ASN A 77 87.60 -27.01 56.96
C ASN A 77 87.50 -25.63 57.61
N PHE A 78 88.18 -25.46 58.73
CA PHE A 78 88.44 -24.14 59.31
C PHE A 78 89.85 -23.71 58.92
N VAL A 79 89.94 -22.75 57.99
CA VAL A 79 91.20 -22.05 57.71
C VAL A 79 91.29 -20.89 58.70
N PHE A 80 92.24 -20.96 59.63
CA PHE A 80 92.44 -19.92 60.63
C PHE A 80 93.66 -19.06 60.28
N GLU A 81 93.45 -17.76 60.09
CA GLU A 81 94.49 -16.74 60.18
C GLU A 81 94.38 -15.94 61.49
N ASP A 82 95.43 -15.15 61.78
CA ASP A 82 95.76 -14.51 63.06
C ASP A 82 94.59 -13.90 63.86
N LEU A 83 94.77 -13.90 65.19
CA LEU A 83 93.79 -13.59 66.25
C LEU A 83 92.98 -12.28 66.06
N LYS A 84 93.46 -11.29 65.31
CA LYS A 84 92.77 -9.99 65.12
C LYS A 84 91.74 -9.95 63.99
N MET A 85 91.62 -10.99 63.16
CA MET A 85 90.75 -10.98 61.96
C MET A 85 89.57 -11.97 62.03
N ARG A 86 89.35 -12.64 63.16
CA ARG A 86 88.36 -13.72 63.30
C ARG A 86 86.88 -13.27 63.34
N SER A 87 86.57 -11.98 63.50
CA SER A 87 85.19 -11.51 63.73
C SER A 87 84.36 -11.22 62.47
N LYS A 88 84.85 -11.52 61.26
CA LYS A 88 84.16 -11.13 60.01
C LYS A 88 83.99 -12.21 58.93
N GLN A 89 84.25 -13.48 59.22
CA GLN A 89 84.03 -14.55 58.22
C GLN A 89 82.70 -15.27 58.43
N SER A 90 81.83 -15.19 57.43
CA SER A 90 80.56 -15.93 57.40
C SER A 90 80.80 -17.41 57.11
N VAL A 91 80.42 -18.28 58.04
CA VAL A 91 80.39 -19.73 57.84
C VAL A 91 79.11 -20.07 57.07
N LYS A 92 79.22 -20.67 55.87
CA LYS A 92 78.06 -21.25 55.16
C LYS A 92 78.28 -22.74 54.95
N PRO A 93 77.65 -23.61 55.77
CA PRO A 93 77.55 -25.01 55.43
C PRO A 93 76.49 -25.17 54.33
N THR A 94 76.87 -25.76 53.20
CA THR A 94 75.92 -26.15 52.15
C THR A 94 75.66 -27.64 52.29
N VAL A 95 74.49 -28.00 52.83
CA VAL A 95 74.04 -29.39 52.96
C VAL A 95 72.96 -29.65 51.90
N LYS A 96 73.20 -30.61 51.00
CA LYS A 96 72.16 -31.15 50.10
C LYS A 96 71.64 -32.44 50.73
N MET A 97 70.33 -32.50 50.99
CA MET A 97 69.67 -33.57 51.74
C MET A 97 69.11 -34.63 50.78
N ILE A 98 69.28 -35.92 51.08
CA ILE A 98 68.64 -37.06 50.38
C ILE A 98 67.89 -38.01 51.36
N ASP A 99 68.17 -37.99 52.66
CA ASP A 99 67.43 -38.75 53.68
C ASP A 99 67.36 -37.98 54.99
N GLU A 100 66.17 -37.92 55.61
CA GLU A 100 65.90 -37.14 56.83
C GLU A 100 66.67 -37.66 58.07
N ASP A 101 66.87 -38.97 58.17
CA ASP A 101 67.57 -39.60 59.31
C ASP A 101 69.09 -39.35 59.27
N ARG A 102 69.70 -39.47 58.09
CA ARG A 102 71.14 -39.22 57.89
C ARG A 102 71.50 -37.73 58.07
N ALA A 103 70.58 -36.86 57.68
CA ALA A 103 70.70 -35.42 57.89
C ALA A 103 70.70 -35.00 59.36
N MET A 104 69.95 -35.70 60.21
CA MET A 104 69.93 -35.44 61.66
C MET A 104 71.28 -35.79 62.29
N GLU A 105 71.87 -36.94 61.93
CA GLU A 105 73.18 -37.35 62.43
C GLU A 105 74.30 -36.39 61.96
N GLU A 106 74.24 -35.92 60.71
CA GLU A 106 75.19 -34.94 60.17
C GLU A 106 75.05 -33.56 60.83
N ARG A 107 73.81 -33.10 61.11
CA ARG A 107 73.56 -31.87 61.88
C ARG A 107 74.09 -31.98 63.31
N LEU A 108 73.83 -33.11 63.98
CA LEU A 108 74.30 -33.36 65.34
C LEU A 108 75.83 -33.38 65.41
N SER A 109 76.49 -34.06 64.45
CA SER A 109 77.95 -34.08 64.32
C SER A 109 78.52 -32.67 64.12
N SER A 110 77.94 -31.88 63.22
CA SER A 110 78.33 -30.49 62.97
C SER A 110 78.18 -29.60 64.21
N HIS A 111 77.05 -29.69 64.92
CA HIS A 111 76.79 -28.91 66.13
C HIS A 111 77.76 -29.27 67.26
N LEU A 112 78.06 -30.56 67.45
CA LEU A 112 79.04 -31.02 68.44
C LEU A 112 80.46 -30.57 68.11
N MET A 113 80.84 -30.53 66.83
CA MET A 113 82.11 -29.96 66.37
C MET A 113 82.21 -28.47 66.66
N ILE A 114 81.17 -27.70 66.34
CA ILE A 114 81.11 -26.25 66.61
C ILE A 114 81.18 -25.99 68.12
N MET A 115 80.39 -26.72 68.92
CA MET A 115 80.37 -26.61 70.38
C MET A 115 81.75 -26.93 70.98
N LYS A 116 82.41 -27.98 70.50
CA LYS A 116 83.79 -28.31 70.89
C LYS A 116 84.76 -27.17 70.56
N THR A 117 84.71 -26.62 69.35
CA THR A 117 85.60 -25.53 68.93
C THR A 117 85.38 -24.27 69.77
N VAL A 118 84.13 -23.91 70.03
CA VAL A 118 83.80 -22.77 70.91
C VAL A 118 84.32 -23.03 72.33
N MET A 119 84.12 -24.22 72.89
CA MET A 119 84.63 -24.57 74.23
C MET A 119 86.16 -24.55 74.31
N ILE A 120 86.87 -24.95 73.25
CA ILE A 120 88.33 -24.82 73.17
C ILE A 120 88.74 -23.35 73.13
N MET A 121 88.10 -22.53 72.29
CA MET A 121 88.38 -21.09 72.20
C MET A 121 88.08 -20.36 73.51
N THR A 122 86.96 -20.66 74.17
CA THR A 122 86.61 -20.10 75.48
C THR A 122 87.59 -20.54 76.57
N LYS A 123 88.07 -21.78 76.54
CA LYS A 123 89.10 -22.27 77.47
C LYS A 123 90.42 -21.53 77.27
N ASP A 124 90.87 -21.37 76.02
CA ASP A 124 92.13 -20.71 75.70
C ASP A 124 92.10 -19.22 76.04
N GLU A 125 90.98 -18.54 75.78
CA GLU A 125 90.77 -17.12 76.12
C GLU A 125 90.66 -16.89 77.65
N LEU A 126 90.00 -17.79 78.39
CA LEU A 126 89.98 -17.73 79.87
C LEU A 126 91.37 -17.92 80.49
N MET A 127 92.27 -18.63 79.81
CA MET A 127 93.65 -18.88 80.27
C MET A 127 94.62 -17.75 79.89
N LEU A 128 94.31 -16.94 78.87
CA LEU A 128 95.19 -15.91 78.34
C LEU A 128 94.75 -14.48 78.68
N ASP A 129 93.46 -14.17 78.52
CA ASP A 129 92.91 -12.82 78.57
C ASP A 129 91.88 -12.62 79.72
N GLU A 130 91.67 -13.65 80.56
CA GLU A 130 90.73 -13.69 81.70
C GLU A 130 89.24 -13.38 81.37
N GLU A 131 88.89 -13.18 80.10
CA GLU A 131 87.53 -12.91 79.62
C GLU A 131 87.08 -13.95 78.56
N PRO A 132 85.87 -14.54 78.68
CA PRO A 132 85.37 -15.54 77.73
C PRO A 132 84.70 -14.91 76.49
N ALA A 133 85.43 -14.10 75.71
CA ALA A 133 84.90 -13.32 74.58
C ALA A 133 84.28 -14.17 73.45
N ALA A 134 84.85 -15.34 73.15
CA ALA A 134 84.39 -16.26 72.11
C ALA A 134 83.00 -16.81 72.41
N LEU A 135 82.66 -17.00 73.68
CA LEU A 135 81.35 -17.50 74.07
C LEU A 135 80.26 -16.44 73.83
N TYR A 136 80.56 -15.16 74.13
CA TYR A 136 79.67 -14.04 73.85
C TYR A 136 79.45 -13.86 72.34
N PHE A 137 80.52 -13.89 71.54
CA PHE A 137 80.41 -13.76 70.09
C PHE A 137 79.63 -14.91 69.43
N TYR A 138 79.82 -16.14 69.93
CA TYR A 138 79.04 -17.28 69.47
C TYR A 138 77.57 -17.15 69.85
N ASN A 139 77.28 -16.72 71.08
CA ASN A 139 75.90 -16.49 71.54
C ASN A 139 75.19 -15.43 70.69
N ASP A 140 75.85 -14.28 70.45
CA ASP A 140 75.34 -13.22 69.58
C ASP A 140 75.10 -13.72 68.15
N LEU A 141 76.06 -14.47 67.58
CA LEU A 141 75.91 -15.02 66.23
C LEU A 141 74.76 -16.04 66.13
N THR A 142 74.58 -16.89 67.15
CA THR A 142 73.45 -17.83 67.20
C THR A 142 72.12 -17.10 67.38
N TYR A 143 72.09 -16.05 68.20
CA TYR A 143 70.92 -15.19 68.37
C TYR A 143 70.52 -14.53 67.05
N TRP A 144 71.47 -13.96 66.32
CA TRP A 144 71.23 -13.37 64.99
C TRP A 144 70.79 -14.40 63.95
N ALA A 145 71.34 -15.61 63.97
CA ALA A 145 70.94 -16.70 63.08
C ALA A 145 69.50 -17.16 63.37
N LEU A 146 69.14 -17.35 64.65
CA LEU A 146 67.79 -17.68 65.09
C LEU A 146 66.77 -16.59 64.71
N GLN A 147 67.13 -15.32 64.91
CA GLN A 147 66.29 -14.19 64.53
C GLN A 147 66.07 -14.13 63.01
N SER A 148 67.14 -14.34 62.22
CA SER A 148 67.03 -14.38 60.76
C SER A 148 66.20 -15.55 60.26
N GLU A 149 66.24 -16.71 60.92
CA GLU A 149 65.39 -17.86 60.59
C GLU A 149 63.92 -17.57 60.92
N ASP A 150 63.64 -16.92 62.05
CA ASP A 150 62.28 -16.53 62.43
C ASP A 150 61.71 -15.46 61.48
N ASP A 151 62.51 -14.48 61.06
CA ASP A 151 62.13 -13.49 60.04
C ASP A 151 61.82 -14.16 58.69
N MET A 152 62.62 -15.15 58.29
CA MET A 152 62.38 -15.94 57.07
C MET A 152 61.11 -16.78 57.17
N LEU A 153 60.85 -17.43 58.31
CA LEU A 153 59.64 -18.19 58.57
C LEU A 153 58.41 -17.29 58.59
N SER A 154 58.51 -16.11 59.18
CA SER A 154 57.46 -15.10 59.23
C SER A 154 57.12 -14.55 57.84
N SER A 155 58.14 -14.25 57.04
CA SER A 155 58.00 -13.88 55.63
C SER A 155 57.37 -15.00 54.80
N HIS A 156 57.80 -16.25 54.98
CA HIS A 156 57.22 -17.40 54.29
C HIS A 156 55.74 -17.62 54.68
N LYS A 157 55.40 -17.50 55.97
CA LYS A 157 54.01 -17.52 56.45
C LYS A 157 53.18 -16.40 55.80
N PHE A 158 53.73 -15.20 55.68
CA PHE A 158 53.07 -14.07 55.03
C PHE A 158 52.83 -14.32 53.53
N VAL A 159 53.84 -14.77 52.80
CA VAL A 159 53.73 -15.10 51.37
C VAL A 159 52.74 -16.25 51.16
N SER A 160 52.78 -17.29 51.98
CA SER A 160 51.84 -18.41 51.93
C SER A 160 50.39 -17.94 52.13
N LYS A 161 50.13 -17.08 53.14
CA LYS A 161 48.81 -16.45 53.33
C LYS A 161 48.38 -15.65 52.10
N LYS A 162 49.28 -14.87 51.49
CA LYS A 162 48.99 -14.11 50.26
C LYS A 162 48.67 -15.02 49.09
N ILE A 163 49.41 -16.12 48.89
CA ILE A 163 49.15 -17.12 47.85
C ILE A 163 47.78 -17.77 48.04
N ILE A 164 47.44 -18.19 49.26
CA ILE A 164 46.12 -18.75 49.57
C ILE A 164 45.02 -17.73 49.24
N SER A 165 45.18 -16.47 49.66
CA SER A 165 44.22 -15.41 49.37
C SER A 165 44.08 -15.10 47.87
N ALA A 166 45.16 -15.19 47.10
CA ALA A 166 45.12 -15.01 45.65
C ALA A 166 44.43 -16.19 44.97
N ARG A 167 44.67 -17.42 45.45
CA ARG A 167 44.03 -18.63 44.93
C ARG A 167 42.53 -18.65 45.19
N THR A 168 42.09 -18.21 46.37
CA THR A 168 40.66 -18.06 46.67
C THR A 168 40.02 -16.98 45.80
N ARG A 169 40.66 -15.81 45.64
CA ARG A 169 40.19 -14.76 44.71
C ARG A 169 40.08 -15.24 43.26
N LEU A 170 41.04 -16.03 42.79
CA LEU A 170 41.01 -16.59 41.44
C LEU A 170 39.90 -17.62 41.28
N HIS A 171 39.69 -18.47 42.28
CA HIS A 171 38.57 -19.42 42.30
C HIS A 171 37.22 -18.69 42.30
N THR A 172 37.03 -17.68 43.14
CA THR A 172 35.78 -16.91 43.18
C THR A 172 35.55 -16.16 41.87
N ALA A 173 36.58 -15.54 41.28
CA ALA A 173 36.47 -14.91 39.97
C ALA A 173 36.10 -15.90 38.86
N LYS A 174 36.65 -17.11 38.87
CA LYS A 174 36.31 -18.17 37.91
C LYS A 174 34.85 -18.62 38.05
N GLU A 175 34.36 -18.79 39.27
CA GLU A 175 32.96 -19.14 39.50
C GLU A 175 32.01 -18.00 39.12
N MET A 176 32.35 -16.74 39.41
CA MET A 176 31.57 -15.59 38.93
C MET A 176 31.54 -15.51 37.40
N ALA A 177 32.66 -15.79 36.73
CA ALA A 177 32.71 -15.81 35.27
C ALA A 177 31.82 -16.91 34.68
N LYS A 178 31.87 -18.13 35.25
CA LYS A 178 30.97 -19.22 34.86
C LYS A 178 29.50 -18.87 35.06
N GLN A 179 29.15 -18.32 36.22
CA GLN A 179 27.78 -17.88 36.50
C GLN A 179 27.32 -16.81 35.51
N ARG A 180 28.20 -15.89 35.11
CA ARG A 180 27.90 -14.85 34.14
C ARG A 180 27.70 -15.42 32.72
N ILE A 181 28.52 -16.38 32.31
CA ILE A 181 28.34 -17.10 31.04
C ILE A 181 26.98 -17.83 31.04
N ALA A 182 26.68 -18.60 32.10
CA ALA A 182 25.40 -19.30 32.22
C ALA A 182 24.19 -18.35 32.21
N ALA A 183 24.31 -17.18 32.85
CA ALA A 183 23.28 -16.15 32.82
C ALA A 183 23.10 -15.54 31.41
N MET A 184 24.19 -15.35 30.66
CA MET A 184 24.12 -14.87 29.28
C MET A 184 23.51 -15.93 28.35
N GLU A 185 23.86 -17.21 28.50
CA GLU A 185 23.27 -18.32 27.74
C GLU A 185 21.76 -18.45 28.02
N ALA A 186 21.34 -18.37 29.28
CA ALA A 186 19.92 -18.35 29.64
C ALA A 186 19.20 -17.12 29.04
N GLY A 187 19.85 -15.95 29.03
CA GLY A 187 19.33 -14.76 28.38
C GLY A 187 19.17 -14.92 26.86
N MET A 188 20.14 -15.54 26.19
CA MET A 188 20.05 -15.82 24.75
C MET A 188 18.90 -16.77 24.42
N ALA A 189 18.71 -17.85 25.20
CA ALA A 189 17.61 -18.79 25.00
C ALA A 189 16.22 -18.12 25.09
N VAL A 190 16.05 -17.18 26.01
CA VAL A 190 14.80 -16.39 26.11
C VAL A 190 14.59 -15.50 24.88
N VAL A 191 15.66 -14.87 24.38
CA VAL A 191 15.60 -14.03 23.18
C VAL A 191 15.31 -14.86 21.93
N GLU A 192 15.93 -16.04 21.80
CA GLU A 192 15.68 -16.99 20.70
C GLU A 192 14.22 -17.46 20.69
N ALA A 193 13.68 -17.88 21.85
CA ALA A 193 12.28 -18.26 21.98
C ALA A 193 11.32 -17.10 21.60
N GLY A 194 11.63 -15.88 22.05
CA GLY A 194 10.85 -14.69 21.67
C GLY A 194 10.94 -14.37 20.17
N PHE A 195 12.09 -14.62 19.55
CA PHE A 195 12.27 -14.44 18.11
C PHE A 195 11.44 -15.46 17.30
N GLU A 196 11.46 -16.73 17.69
CA GLU A 196 10.65 -17.78 17.07
C GLU A 196 9.15 -17.49 17.17
N GLU A 197 8.69 -16.99 18.34
CA GLU A 197 7.31 -16.56 18.52
C GLU A 197 6.94 -15.43 17.54
N VAL A 198 7.77 -14.39 17.44
CA VAL A 198 7.55 -13.28 16.49
C VAL A 198 7.54 -13.78 15.05
N CYS A 199 8.46 -14.66 14.65
CA CYS A 199 8.48 -15.26 13.32
C CYS A 199 7.19 -16.05 13.02
N SER A 200 6.68 -16.81 13.99
CA SER A 200 5.41 -17.54 13.84
C SER A 200 4.23 -16.59 13.62
N ILE A 201 4.17 -15.51 14.41
CA ILE A 201 3.13 -14.48 14.32
C ILE A 201 3.19 -13.79 12.95
N VAL A 202 4.38 -13.39 12.49
CA VAL A 202 4.56 -12.76 11.18
C VAL A 202 4.12 -13.68 10.04
N THR A 203 4.40 -14.99 10.15
CA THR A 203 3.98 -15.98 9.16
C THR A 203 2.46 -16.08 9.10
N ILE A 204 1.79 -16.15 10.25
CA ILE A 204 0.31 -16.17 10.33
C ILE A 204 -0.28 -14.90 9.74
N PHE A 205 0.28 -13.72 10.05
CA PHE A 205 -0.20 -12.45 9.48
C PHE A 205 -0.01 -12.39 7.98
N LYS A 206 1.09 -12.92 7.45
CA LYS A 206 1.33 -13.01 6.01
C LYS A 206 0.27 -13.88 5.33
N GLU A 207 0.03 -15.08 5.84
CA GLU A 207 -1.00 -15.98 5.29
C GLU A 207 -2.40 -15.37 5.37
N PHE A 208 -2.71 -14.68 6.46
CA PHE A 208 -3.98 -13.96 6.61
C PHE A 208 -4.11 -12.84 5.58
N ALA A 209 -3.07 -12.03 5.40
CA ALA A 209 -3.05 -10.95 4.42
C ALA A 209 -3.22 -11.48 2.99
N GLU A 210 -2.55 -12.58 2.64
CA GLU A 210 -2.69 -13.23 1.32
C GLU A 210 -4.12 -13.74 1.09
N LYS A 211 -4.71 -14.44 2.08
CA LYS A 211 -6.11 -14.91 2.00
C LYS A 211 -7.10 -13.76 1.89
N PHE A 212 -6.89 -12.69 2.65
CA PHE A 212 -7.73 -11.50 2.62
C PHE A 212 -7.65 -10.80 1.25
N GLN A 213 -6.44 -10.62 0.72
CA GLN A 213 -6.24 -10.02 -0.60
C GLN A 213 -6.89 -10.88 -1.70
N LYS A 214 -6.74 -12.21 -1.63
CA LYS A 214 -7.38 -13.12 -2.58
C LYS A 214 -8.90 -13.00 -2.55
N ALA A 215 -9.51 -12.99 -1.36
CA ALA A 215 -10.95 -12.82 -1.20
C ALA A 215 -11.44 -11.46 -1.73
N GLN A 216 -10.67 -10.38 -1.54
CA GLN A 216 -10.99 -9.07 -2.12
C GLN A 216 -10.94 -9.09 -3.65
N ILE A 217 -9.93 -9.73 -4.24
CA ILE A 217 -9.81 -9.87 -5.69
C ILE A 217 -11.00 -10.66 -6.24
N GLU A 218 -11.34 -11.80 -5.63
CA GLU A 218 -12.49 -12.62 -6.03
C GLU A 218 -13.82 -11.84 -5.91
N GLN A 219 -14.02 -11.10 -4.82
CA GLN A 219 -15.22 -10.27 -4.66
C GLN A 219 -15.31 -9.16 -5.73
N ASN A 220 -14.20 -8.50 -6.02
CA ASN A 220 -14.16 -7.45 -7.03
C ASN A 220 -14.39 -8.03 -8.43
N ASP A 221 -13.79 -9.17 -8.75
CA ASP A 221 -14.01 -9.86 -10.02
C ASP A 221 -15.49 -10.24 -10.18
N LEU A 222 -16.14 -10.79 -9.15
CA LEU A 222 -17.57 -11.08 -9.19
C LEU A 222 -18.42 -9.81 -9.40
N LYS A 223 -18.08 -8.69 -8.74
CA LYS A 223 -18.77 -7.41 -8.95
C LYS A 223 -18.63 -6.92 -10.38
N ILE A 224 -17.42 -6.99 -10.94
CA ILE A 224 -17.14 -6.61 -12.33
C ILE A 224 -17.95 -7.49 -13.28
N GLN A 225 -17.90 -8.80 -13.12
CA GLN A 225 -18.66 -9.74 -13.96
C GLN A 225 -20.18 -9.50 -13.88
N MET A 226 -20.72 -9.19 -12.69
CA MET A 226 -22.14 -8.85 -12.55
C MET A 226 -22.48 -7.55 -13.28
N ALA A 227 -21.67 -6.50 -13.13
CA ALA A 227 -21.86 -5.24 -13.84
C ALA A 227 -21.77 -5.44 -15.36
N GLU A 228 -20.78 -6.20 -15.85
CA GLU A 228 -20.66 -6.53 -17.27
C GLU A 228 -21.88 -7.28 -17.81
N ARG A 229 -22.41 -8.26 -17.06
CA ARG A 229 -23.63 -8.99 -17.46
C ARG A 229 -24.84 -8.05 -17.49
N ASN A 230 -24.94 -7.10 -16.57
CA ASN A 230 -26.02 -6.10 -16.56
C ASN A 230 -25.91 -5.20 -17.80
N HIS A 231 -24.74 -4.63 -18.04
CA HIS A 231 -24.53 -3.77 -19.22
C HIS A 231 -24.73 -4.52 -20.53
N LYS A 232 -24.30 -5.78 -20.64
CA LYS A 232 -24.57 -6.62 -21.84
C LYS A 232 -26.06 -6.82 -22.06
N ARG A 233 -26.84 -7.03 -21.00
CA ARG A 233 -28.31 -7.13 -21.10
C ARG A 233 -28.93 -5.81 -21.54
N GLU A 234 -28.55 -4.70 -20.92
CA GLU A 234 -29.01 -3.36 -21.30
C GLU A 234 -28.71 -3.05 -22.78
N LEU A 235 -27.50 -3.39 -23.24
CA LEU A 235 -27.08 -3.20 -24.63
C LEU A 235 -27.92 -4.05 -25.58
N TYR A 236 -28.20 -5.31 -25.22
CA TYR A 236 -29.05 -6.19 -26.02
C TYR A 236 -30.49 -5.67 -26.09
N ASP A 237 -31.06 -5.23 -24.96
CA ASP A 237 -32.42 -4.69 -24.91
C ASP A 237 -32.54 -3.40 -25.73
N GLN A 238 -31.54 -2.52 -25.66
CA GLN A 238 -31.48 -1.31 -26.49
C GLN A 238 -31.33 -1.63 -27.98
N LEU A 239 -30.47 -2.60 -28.33
CA LEU A 239 -30.27 -3.00 -29.72
C LEU A 239 -31.55 -3.61 -30.31
N LYS A 240 -32.25 -4.43 -29.53
CA LYS A 240 -33.56 -4.96 -29.90
C LYS A 240 -34.60 -3.85 -30.09
N ALA A 241 -34.64 -2.87 -29.19
CA ALA A 241 -35.54 -1.72 -29.31
C ALA A 241 -35.28 -0.91 -30.59
N ILE A 242 -34.00 -0.71 -30.96
CA ILE A 242 -33.61 -0.06 -32.23
C ILE A 242 -34.07 -0.88 -33.43
N GLU A 243 -33.92 -2.20 -33.40
CA GLU A 243 -34.37 -3.08 -34.50
C GLU A 243 -35.90 -3.05 -34.65
N ASP A 244 -36.64 -3.08 -33.54
CA ASP A 244 -38.10 -2.97 -33.51
C ASP A 244 -38.57 -1.60 -34.05
N GLU A 245 -37.90 -0.50 -33.65
CA GLU A 245 -38.17 0.85 -34.18
C GLU A 245 -37.86 0.92 -35.68
N HIS A 246 -36.74 0.34 -36.12
CA HIS A 246 -36.38 0.29 -37.53
C HIS A 246 -37.43 -0.47 -38.35
N ARG A 247 -37.91 -1.60 -37.85
CA ARG A 247 -39.00 -2.38 -38.46
C ARG A 247 -40.30 -1.57 -38.53
N ALA A 248 -40.68 -0.88 -37.45
CA ALA A 248 -41.86 -0.03 -37.43
C ALA A 248 -41.75 1.11 -38.46
N ASN A 249 -40.59 1.76 -38.55
CA ASN A 249 -40.31 2.81 -39.52
C ASN A 249 -40.40 2.29 -40.97
N GLN A 250 -39.88 1.10 -41.26
CA GLN A 250 -40.03 0.48 -42.59
C GLN A 250 -41.50 0.24 -42.94
N LEU A 251 -42.32 -0.23 -41.99
CA LEU A 251 -43.75 -0.42 -42.21
C LEU A 251 -44.48 0.90 -42.46
N ILE A 252 -44.16 1.94 -41.68
CA ILE A 252 -44.71 3.29 -41.88
C ILE A 252 -44.36 3.81 -43.27
N LYS A 253 -43.08 3.69 -43.70
CA LYS A 253 -42.65 4.11 -45.04
C LYS A 253 -43.39 3.36 -46.15
N LYS A 254 -43.56 2.04 -46.01
CA LYS A 254 -44.35 1.24 -46.95
C LYS A 254 -45.80 1.70 -47.01
N PHE A 255 -46.43 1.93 -45.85
CA PHE A 255 -47.80 2.43 -45.79
C PHE A 255 -47.96 3.79 -46.47
N ILE A 256 -47.05 4.74 -46.18
CA ILE A 256 -47.05 6.05 -46.82
C ILE A 256 -46.91 5.91 -48.33
N SER A 257 -45.95 5.11 -48.81
CA SER A 257 -45.74 4.87 -50.24
C SER A 257 -47.00 4.35 -50.94
N ILE A 258 -47.65 3.33 -50.36
CA ILE A 258 -48.88 2.75 -50.92
C ILE A 258 -50.02 3.77 -50.90
N SER A 259 -50.14 4.55 -49.81
CA SER A 259 -51.17 5.58 -49.68
C SER A 259 -50.98 6.70 -50.71
N THR A 260 -49.74 7.16 -50.90
CA THR A 260 -49.38 8.16 -51.90
C THR A 260 -49.69 7.65 -53.31
N GLU A 261 -49.30 6.42 -53.65
CA GLU A 261 -49.60 5.83 -54.95
C GLU A 261 -51.12 5.74 -55.20
N LYS A 262 -51.90 5.33 -54.20
CA LYS A 262 -53.36 5.29 -54.29
C LYS A 262 -53.96 6.68 -54.52
N LEU A 263 -53.44 7.71 -53.85
CA LEU A 263 -53.87 9.09 -54.04
C LEU A 263 -53.51 9.58 -55.45
N GLU A 264 -52.29 9.32 -55.93
CA GLU A 264 -51.84 9.66 -57.28
C GLU A 264 -52.71 8.99 -58.36
N GLN A 265 -53.03 7.70 -58.21
CA GLN A 265 -53.97 7.00 -59.09
C GLN A 265 -55.36 7.64 -59.07
N THR A 266 -55.84 8.02 -57.89
CA THR A 266 -57.15 8.69 -57.75
C THR A 266 -57.14 10.05 -58.44
N ILE A 267 -56.10 10.85 -58.25
CA ILE A 267 -55.91 12.14 -58.92
C ILE A 267 -55.86 11.95 -60.44
N SER A 268 -55.09 10.98 -60.93
CA SER A 268 -54.98 10.67 -62.36
C SER A 268 -56.34 10.29 -62.96
N ASN A 269 -57.12 9.46 -62.27
CA ASN A 269 -58.47 9.09 -62.70
C ASN A 269 -59.41 10.29 -62.77
N TRP A 270 -59.39 11.16 -61.76
CA TRP A 270 -60.21 12.38 -61.75
C TRP A 270 -59.77 13.39 -62.82
N SER A 271 -58.47 13.54 -63.05
CA SER A 271 -57.94 14.38 -64.14
C SER A 271 -58.43 13.89 -65.48
N ARG A 272 -58.29 12.58 -65.76
CA ARG A 272 -58.78 11.99 -67.01
C ARG A 272 -60.28 12.16 -67.20
N LYS A 273 -61.06 11.98 -66.13
CA LYS A 273 -62.51 12.19 -66.19
C LYS A 273 -62.83 13.65 -66.50
N TYR A 274 -62.16 14.59 -65.84
CA TYR A 274 -62.35 16.01 -66.08
C TYR A 274 -62.04 16.38 -67.54
N ASP A 275 -60.93 15.88 -68.08
CA ASP A 275 -60.55 16.12 -69.48
C ASP A 275 -61.63 15.58 -70.44
N GLN A 276 -62.15 14.37 -70.20
CA GLN A 276 -63.25 13.78 -70.99
C GLN A 276 -64.56 14.57 -70.88
N ASP A 277 -64.94 14.97 -69.67
CA ASP A 277 -66.16 15.76 -69.44
C ASP A 277 -66.04 17.13 -70.12
N MET A 278 -64.85 17.75 -70.10
CA MET A 278 -64.56 19.00 -70.80
C MET A 278 -64.60 18.84 -72.32
N GLU A 279 -63.98 17.79 -72.87
CA GLU A 279 -64.07 17.48 -74.30
C GLU A 279 -65.53 17.27 -74.74
N GLU A 280 -66.36 16.59 -73.93
CA GLU A 280 -67.78 16.40 -74.25
C GLU A 280 -68.55 17.74 -74.25
N ILE A 281 -68.27 18.61 -73.29
CA ILE A 281 -68.86 19.96 -73.22
C ILE A 281 -68.43 20.79 -74.44
N ASP A 282 -67.15 20.79 -74.78
CA ASP A 282 -66.61 21.52 -75.93
C ASP A 282 -67.22 21.01 -77.25
N LEU A 283 -67.41 19.70 -77.39
CA LEU A 283 -68.11 19.10 -78.54
C LEU A 283 -69.58 19.53 -78.60
N LYS A 284 -70.29 19.61 -77.46
CA LYS A 284 -71.67 20.11 -77.42
C LYS A 284 -71.74 21.58 -77.82
N ILE A 285 -70.81 22.40 -77.33
CA ILE A 285 -70.71 23.82 -77.70
C ILE A 285 -70.42 23.95 -79.20
N ALA A 286 -69.48 23.17 -79.74
CA ALA A 286 -69.14 23.18 -81.16
C ALA A 286 -70.33 22.80 -82.05
N ARG A 287 -71.08 21.75 -81.69
CA ARG A 287 -72.31 21.36 -82.40
C ARG A 287 -73.37 22.44 -82.35
N ALA A 288 -73.64 23.00 -81.17
CA ALA A 288 -74.60 24.09 -81.02
C ALA A 288 -74.21 25.30 -81.89
N ASN A 289 -72.92 25.65 -81.92
CA ASN A 289 -72.40 26.73 -82.77
C ASN A 289 -72.53 26.43 -84.27
N GLN A 290 -72.49 25.16 -84.67
CA GLN A 290 -72.72 24.73 -86.05
C GLN A 290 -74.22 24.73 -86.41
N ASP A 291 -75.11 24.40 -85.47
CA ASP A 291 -76.56 24.37 -85.69
C ASP A 291 -77.16 25.80 -85.77
N ILE A 292 -76.60 26.76 -85.03
CA ILE A 292 -77.04 28.17 -85.05
C ILE A 292 -77.14 28.75 -86.48
N PRO A 293 -76.10 28.72 -87.34
CA PRO A 293 -76.19 29.29 -88.69
C PRO A 293 -77.23 28.58 -89.56
N ASP A 294 -77.38 27.25 -89.43
CA ASP A 294 -78.40 26.49 -90.18
C ASP A 294 -79.82 26.89 -89.77
N LEU A 295 -80.06 27.05 -88.46
CA LEU A 295 -81.33 27.56 -87.92
C LEU A 295 -81.60 29.00 -88.35
N VAL A 296 -80.58 29.86 -88.29
CA VAL A 296 -80.68 31.26 -88.75
C VAL A 296 -81.00 31.32 -90.25
N TYR A 297 -80.36 30.47 -91.06
CA TYR A 297 -80.65 30.36 -92.49
C TYR A 297 -82.08 29.86 -92.76
N ALA A 298 -82.50 28.80 -92.06
CA ALA A 298 -83.86 28.26 -92.18
C ALA A 298 -84.91 29.30 -91.78
N LEU A 299 -84.68 30.04 -90.70
CA LEU A 299 -85.54 31.15 -90.26
C LEU A 299 -85.58 32.25 -91.32
N GLY A 300 -84.42 32.67 -91.86
CA GLY A 300 -84.35 33.67 -92.93
C GLY A 300 -85.14 33.24 -94.18
N LYS A 301 -85.03 31.97 -94.57
CA LYS A 301 -85.81 31.40 -95.68
C LYS A 301 -87.32 31.39 -95.38
N LEU A 302 -87.71 31.01 -94.16
CA LEU A 302 -89.11 31.03 -93.76
C LEU A 302 -89.67 32.46 -93.79
N LEU A 303 -88.93 33.43 -93.24
CA LEU A 303 -89.30 34.84 -93.19
C LEU A 303 -89.49 35.42 -94.60
N THR A 304 -88.58 35.14 -95.52
CA THR A 304 -88.70 35.58 -96.94
C THR A 304 -89.93 34.97 -97.62
N THR A 305 -90.21 33.67 -97.40
CA THR A 305 -91.43 33.05 -97.93
C THR A 305 -92.71 33.60 -97.31
N TYR A 306 -92.69 33.92 -96.01
CA TYR A 306 -93.81 34.56 -95.30
C TYR A 306 -94.13 35.92 -95.91
N TYR A 307 -93.13 36.81 -96.02
CA TYR A 307 -93.31 38.13 -96.62
C TYR A 307 -93.76 38.07 -98.08
N LYS A 308 -93.25 37.11 -98.87
CA LYS A 308 -93.70 36.91 -100.25
C LYS A 308 -95.19 36.55 -100.30
N ARG A 309 -95.63 35.59 -99.49
CA ARG A 309 -97.05 35.18 -99.42
C ARG A 309 -97.95 36.30 -98.89
N GLU A 310 -97.47 37.07 -97.92
CA GLU A 310 -98.18 38.23 -97.40
C GLU A 310 -98.39 39.28 -98.51
N MET A 311 -97.35 39.58 -99.29
CA MET A 311 -97.45 40.50 -100.43
C MET A 311 -98.38 39.98 -101.53
N GLU A 312 -98.32 38.69 -101.84
CA GLU A 312 -99.24 38.04 -102.79
C GLU A 312 -100.70 38.12 -102.31
N MET A 313 -100.94 37.88 -101.02
CA MET A 313 -102.27 37.99 -100.40
C MET A 313 -102.79 39.43 -100.46
N LEU A 314 -101.97 40.42 -100.09
CA LEU A 314 -102.32 41.84 -100.21
C LEU A 314 -102.61 42.22 -101.67
N GLY A 315 -101.82 41.72 -102.62
CA GLY A 315 -102.04 41.90 -104.06
C GLY A 315 -103.36 41.28 -104.54
N TYR A 316 -103.70 40.08 -104.05
CA TYR A 316 -104.97 39.42 -104.34
C TYR A 316 -106.17 40.18 -103.75
N ILE A 317 -106.08 40.64 -102.49
CA ILE A 317 -107.12 41.47 -101.85
C ILE A 317 -107.34 42.76 -102.66
N LYS A 318 -106.25 43.44 -103.07
CA LYS A 318 -106.31 44.64 -103.90
C LYS A 318 -106.98 44.37 -105.25
N SER A 319 -106.60 43.30 -105.93
CA SER A 319 -107.17 42.90 -107.23
C SER A 319 -108.64 42.49 -107.12
N ARG A 320 -109.01 41.73 -106.09
CA ARG A 320 -110.40 41.36 -105.79
C ARG A 320 -111.26 42.59 -105.53
N ASN A 321 -110.77 43.52 -104.71
CA ASN A 321 -111.47 44.78 -104.43
C ASN A 321 -111.63 45.64 -105.70
N HIS A 322 -110.62 45.67 -106.57
CA HIS A 322 -110.71 46.36 -107.86
C HIS A 322 -111.76 45.73 -108.78
N ARG A 323 -111.76 44.39 -108.91
CA ARG A 323 -112.77 43.66 -109.69
C ARG A 323 -114.19 43.88 -109.17
N MET A 324 -114.37 43.83 -107.85
CA MET A 324 -115.67 44.09 -107.21
C MET A 324 -116.15 45.53 -107.45
N LYS A 325 -115.23 46.51 -107.42
CA LYS A 325 -115.56 47.90 -107.80
C LYS A 325 -116.01 48.01 -109.26
N LEU A 326 -115.30 47.38 -110.20
CA LEU A 326 -115.67 47.37 -111.62
C LEU A 326 -117.02 46.68 -111.84
N GLU A 327 -117.25 45.53 -111.23
CA GLU A 327 -118.52 44.80 -111.33
C GLU A 327 -119.68 45.62 -110.75
N ASN A 328 -119.48 46.30 -109.62
CA ASN A 328 -120.48 47.21 -109.05
C ASN A 328 -120.78 48.38 -109.99
N ILE A 329 -119.76 48.97 -110.64
CA ILE A 329 -119.94 50.03 -111.64
C ILE A 329 -120.72 49.49 -112.84
N SER A 330 -120.38 48.31 -113.37
CA SER A 330 -121.11 47.69 -114.48
C SER A 330 -122.56 47.41 -114.14
N ARG A 331 -122.85 46.80 -112.97
CA ARG A 331 -124.23 46.58 -112.50
C ARG A 331 -125.00 47.88 -112.33
N PHE A 332 -124.35 48.93 -111.84
CA PHE A 332 -124.95 50.26 -111.73
C PHE A 332 -125.29 50.81 -113.12
N LEU A 333 -124.34 50.77 -114.07
CA LEU A 333 -124.57 51.18 -115.46
C LEU A 333 -125.70 50.40 -116.14
N GLU A 334 -125.76 49.08 -115.95
CA GLU A 334 -126.86 48.23 -116.45
C GLU A 334 -128.20 48.64 -115.84
N PHE A 335 -128.26 48.87 -114.53
CA PHE A 335 -129.47 49.32 -113.85
C PHE A 335 -129.96 50.68 -114.39
N PHE A 336 -129.07 51.64 -114.61
CA PHE A 336 -129.42 52.93 -115.23
C PHE A 336 -129.82 52.76 -116.70
N ALA A 337 -129.14 51.92 -117.46
CA ALA A 337 -129.49 51.62 -118.85
C ALA A 337 -130.91 51.04 -118.94
N VAL A 338 -131.27 50.09 -118.06
CA VAL A 338 -132.64 49.54 -117.98
C VAL A 338 -133.65 50.62 -117.59
N ARG A 339 -133.34 51.50 -116.63
CA ARG A 339 -134.23 52.63 -116.28
C ARG A 339 -134.42 53.61 -117.43
N ILE A 340 -133.36 53.97 -118.15
CA ILE A 340 -133.43 54.83 -119.33
C ILE A 340 -134.25 54.15 -120.43
N GLN A 341 -134.02 52.86 -120.70
CA GLN A 341 -134.81 52.09 -121.66
C GLN A 341 -136.29 52.00 -121.27
N ALA A 342 -136.61 51.78 -120.00
CA ALA A 342 -137.98 51.74 -119.49
C ALA A 342 -138.66 53.12 -119.57
N TRP A 343 -137.95 54.19 -119.20
CA TRP A 343 -138.42 55.57 -119.39
C TRP A 343 -138.69 55.87 -120.86
N TRP A 344 -137.81 55.40 -121.75
CA TRP A 344 -137.95 55.67 -123.17
C TRP A 344 -139.10 54.87 -123.81
N LYS A 345 -139.25 53.59 -123.48
CA LYS A 345 -140.40 52.77 -123.86
C LYS A 345 -141.72 53.34 -123.32
N GLY A 346 -141.74 53.80 -122.06
CA GLY A 346 -142.91 54.43 -121.45
C GLY A 346 -143.28 55.77 -122.11
N SER A 347 -142.29 56.54 -122.57
CA SER A 347 -142.52 57.77 -123.33
C SER A 347 -143.06 57.48 -124.73
N MET A 348 -142.53 56.47 -125.44
CA MET A 348 -143.07 56.01 -126.73
C MET A 348 -144.57 55.65 -126.64
N VAL A 349 -144.97 54.94 -125.57
CA VAL A 349 -146.38 54.58 -125.34
C VAL A 349 -147.24 55.82 -125.08
N ARG A 350 -146.79 56.74 -124.23
CA ARG A 350 -147.57 57.96 -123.88
C ARG A 350 -147.75 58.93 -125.03
N TRP A 351 -146.75 59.05 -125.90
CA TRP A 351 -146.79 59.96 -127.04
C TRP A 351 -147.41 59.29 -128.28
N GLU A 352 -147.90 58.04 -128.14
CA GLU A 352 -148.46 57.21 -129.21
C GLU A 352 -147.53 57.05 -130.43
N ILE A 353 -146.22 57.16 -130.19
CA ILE A 353 -145.17 57.00 -131.20
C ILE A 353 -144.79 55.52 -131.23
N GLY A 354 -145.53 54.71 -132.01
CA GLY A 354 -145.17 53.32 -132.25
C GLY A 354 -146.31 52.38 -132.65
N PRO A 355 -146.00 51.10 -132.92
CA PRO A 355 -146.92 50.11 -133.50
C PRO A 355 -148.20 49.84 -132.68
N THR A 356 -148.25 50.30 -131.43
CA THR A 356 -149.36 50.13 -130.49
C THR A 356 -150.38 51.27 -130.49
N ALA A 357 -150.27 52.26 -131.38
CA ALA A 357 -151.32 53.27 -131.57
C ALA A 357 -152.59 52.64 -132.19
N GLN A 358 -153.65 52.47 -131.40
CA GLN A 358 -154.90 51.87 -131.86
C GLN A 358 -155.64 52.82 -132.81
N LYS A 359 -155.73 52.42 -134.09
CA LYS A 359 -156.54 53.07 -135.12
C LYS A 359 -158.04 52.95 -134.80
N LYS A 360 -158.75 54.08 -134.73
CA LYS A 360 -160.22 54.17 -134.56
C LYS A 360 -160.97 53.43 -135.69
N LYS A 361 -161.89 52.53 -135.35
CA LYS A 361 -162.83 51.88 -136.30
C LYS A 361 -164.15 52.67 -136.41
N LYS A 362 -164.62 52.91 -137.65
CA LYS A 362 -165.96 53.44 -138.01
C LYS A 362 -167.03 52.33 -137.87
N LYS A 363 -168.22 52.69 -137.39
CA LYS A 363 -169.46 51.88 -137.38
C LYS A 363 -170.30 52.15 -138.65
N PRO A 364 -171.29 51.29 -139.00
CA PRO A 364 -172.57 51.78 -139.52
C PRO A 364 -173.39 52.47 -138.44
#